data_AF-A0A8D0C6T8-F1
#
_entry.id   AF-A0A8D0C6T8-F1
#
_cell.length_a   1.000
_cell.length_b   1.000
_cell.length_c   1.000
_cell.angle_alpha   90.00
_cell.angle_beta   90.00
_cell.angle_gamma   90.00
#
_symmetry.space_group_name_H-M   'P 1'
#
loop_
_entity.id
_entity.type
_entity.pdbx_description
1 polymer ?
#
loop_
_entity_poly.entity_id
_entity_poly.type
_entity_poly.pdbx_seq_one_letter_code
_entity_poly.pdbx_strand_id
1 'polypeptide(L)'
;MSLPFFLCLLFLSHLIHLALAHKETLPPSAQLAADAARLAPKRSSGGGGGGDHRGSNASAPGSAPSAYFSSSSGVQGSGSEGGSFHWSPTGRRTGSLYCRVGIGFHLQIHPDGLVNGSHQGSLLSILEIFAVSQGIVGIRGVFSNKFLAMSKKGKLHTSDKFTDDCKFRERFQENSYNTYASAVHRTEKTGREWYVALNKRGKAKRGCSPRVKPQHISTHFLPRFRQAEQPELSFTVTVPEKKKPPVIPPKPKVSLPVPRKNSPPVKYRLKFRFG
;
A
#
# COMPACT_ATOMS: atom_id res chain seq x y z
N MET A 1 40.19 -40.50 20.16
CA MET A 1 40.57 -39.17 19.65
C MET A 1 42.05 -38.99 19.91
N SER A 2 42.86 -38.98 18.86
CA SER A 2 44.31 -39.14 18.95
C SER A 2 44.99 -37.83 19.40
N LEU A 3 46.03 -37.93 20.23
CA LEU A 3 46.88 -36.81 20.68
C LEU A 3 47.24 -35.75 19.60
N PRO A 4 47.53 -36.10 18.33
CA PRO A 4 47.84 -35.09 17.29
C PRO A 4 46.68 -34.12 17.01
N PHE A 5 45.43 -34.52 17.24
CA PHE A 5 44.27 -33.66 16.99
C PHE A 5 44.17 -32.54 18.03
N PHE A 6 44.50 -32.84 19.29
CA PHE A 6 44.53 -31.84 20.36
C PHE A 6 45.68 -30.83 20.17
N LEU A 7 46.85 -31.30 19.73
CA LEU A 7 47.98 -30.42 19.43
C LEU A 7 47.62 -29.42 18.31
N CYS A 8 46.94 -29.90 17.26
CA CYS A 8 46.52 -29.06 16.13
C CYS A 8 45.54 -27.96 16.57
N LEU A 9 44.58 -28.27 17.44
CA LEU A 9 43.63 -27.29 17.98
C LEU A 9 44.31 -26.23 18.87
N LEU A 10 45.33 -26.62 19.64
CA LEU A 10 46.12 -25.67 20.45
C LEU A 10 46.98 -24.74 19.58
N PHE A 11 47.53 -25.23 18.45
CA PHE A 11 48.23 -24.36 17.51
C PHE A 11 47.30 -23.39 16.79
N LEU A 12 46.10 -23.84 16.38
CA LEU A 12 45.10 -22.97 15.76
C LEU A 12 44.61 -21.88 16.72
N SER A 13 44.41 -22.21 18.01
CA SER A 13 43.97 -21.22 18.99
C SER A 13 45.04 -20.16 19.25
N HIS A 14 46.32 -20.54 19.33
CA HIS A 14 47.42 -19.58 19.48
C HIS A 14 47.58 -18.66 18.26
N LEU A 15 47.38 -19.17 17.03
CA LEU A 15 47.45 -18.37 15.82
C LEU A 15 46.34 -17.30 15.77
N ILE A 16 45.13 -17.63 16.24
CA ILE A 16 43.99 -16.69 16.31
C ILE A 16 44.24 -15.60 17.35
N HIS A 17 44.83 -15.94 18.50
CA HIS A 17 45.17 -14.97 19.54
C HIS A 17 46.29 -14.00 19.09
N LEU A 18 47.29 -14.46 18.35
CA LEU A 18 48.32 -13.59 17.76
C LEU A 18 47.75 -12.63 16.71
N ALA A 19 46.79 -13.08 15.89
CA ALA A 19 46.17 -12.24 14.85
C ALA A 19 45.26 -11.15 15.43
N LEU A 20 44.66 -11.36 16.60
CA LEU A 20 43.84 -10.36 17.30
C LEU A 20 44.67 -9.33 18.09
N ALA A 21 45.90 -9.66 18.48
CA ALA A 21 46.79 -8.75 19.20
C ALA A 21 47.38 -7.63 18.31
N HIS A 22 47.33 -7.77 16.98
CA HIS A 22 47.96 -6.83 16.05
C HIS A 22 47.06 -5.68 15.55
N LYS A 23 45.83 -5.54 16.08
CA LYS A 23 44.83 -4.58 15.56
C LYS A 23 44.36 -3.51 16.54
N GLU A 24 45.15 -3.19 17.58
CA GLU A 24 44.80 -2.10 18.51
C GLU A 24 46.09 -1.45 19.04
N THR A 25 46.69 -0.50 18.33
CA THR A 25 47.56 0.55 18.93
C THR A 25 47.71 1.75 17.99
N LEU A 26 46.93 2.82 18.21
CA LEU A 26 47.35 4.20 17.95
C LEU A 26 46.39 5.22 18.61
N PRO A 27 46.86 5.99 19.61
CA PRO A 27 46.24 7.26 20.01
C PRO A 27 47.31 8.40 20.07
N PRO A 28 47.03 9.61 20.61
CA PRO A 28 46.53 10.81 19.92
C PRO A 28 47.42 12.07 20.11
N SER A 29 46.92 13.26 19.68
CA SER A 29 47.39 14.68 19.90
C SER A 29 48.22 15.31 18.75
N ALA A 30 48.17 16.61 18.40
CA ALA A 30 47.63 17.85 18.99
C ALA A 30 47.42 18.93 17.85
N GLN A 31 46.36 19.78 17.88
CA GLN A 31 46.35 21.26 18.11
C GLN A 31 47.30 22.11 17.19
N LEU A 32 46.92 23.22 16.55
CA LEU A 32 46.22 24.43 17.04
C LEU A 32 45.79 25.36 15.87
N ALA A 33 44.91 26.31 16.20
CA ALA A 33 44.24 27.29 15.34
C ALA A 33 44.98 28.63 15.19
N ALA A 34 44.60 29.42 14.17
CA ALA A 34 44.49 30.90 14.13
C ALA A 34 43.98 31.31 12.72
N ASP A 35 42.75 31.84 12.59
CA ASP A 35 42.39 33.28 12.39
C ASP A 35 42.93 33.90 11.07
N ALA A 36 42.32 34.86 10.36
CA ALA A 36 40.99 35.44 10.14
C ALA A 36 41.24 36.66 9.19
N ALA A 37 40.23 37.12 8.42
CA ALA A 37 40.22 38.40 7.66
C ALA A 37 41.04 38.41 6.34
N ARG A 38 40.71 39.11 5.25
CA ARG A 38 39.60 40.01 4.86
C ARG A 38 39.79 40.34 3.36
N LEU A 39 38.69 40.72 2.70
CA LEU A 39 38.55 41.72 1.60
C LEU A 39 38.99 41.40 0.15
N ALA A 40 38.00 41.60 -0.75
CA ALA A 40 38.14 41.87 -2.19
C ALA A 40 38.66 43.31 -2.46
N PRO A 41 39.01 43.70 -3.72
CA PRO A 41 38.00 44.25 -4.65
C PRO A 41 38.22 44.05 -6.18
N LYS A 42 37.22 44.54 -6.93
CA LYS A 42 36.89 44.58 -8.38
C LYS A 42 37.97 44.99 -9.40
N ARG A 43 37.77 44.54 -10.65
CA ARG A 43 37.56 45.30 -11.95
C ARG A 43 37.78 44.31 -13.13
N SER A 44 37.35 44.47 -14.38
CA SER A 44 36.17 44.97 -15.13
C SER A 44 36.59 45.01 -16.62
N SER A 45 35.62 44.91 -17.56
CA SER A 45 35.71 45.07 -19.04
C SER A 45 36.06 43.81 -19.85
N GLY A 46 35.43 43.48 -20.99
CA GLY A 46 34.35 44.12 -21.76
C GLY A 46 34.25 43.51 -23.18
N GLY A 47 33.06 43.61 -23.82
CA GLY A 47 32.80 43.42 -25.27
C GLY A 47 32.53 41.96 -25.72
N GLY A 48 31.60 41.62 -26.62
CA GLY A 48 30.66 42.37 -27.48
C GLY A 48 30.29 41.49 -28.70
N GLY A 49 29.04 41.61 -29.20
CA GLY A 49 28.54 41.02 -30.47
C GLY A 49 28.02 39.59 -30.35
N GLY A 50 26.86 39.17 -30.86
CA GLY A 50 25.98 39.68 -31.92
C GLY A 50 25.55 38.46 -32.75
N GLY A 51 24.25 38.23 -32.98
CA GLY A 51 23.82 37.11 -33.82
C GLY A 51 22.36 36.70 -33.65
N ASP A 52 21.45 37.45 -34.26
CA ASP A 52 20.05 37.06 -34.52
C ASP A 52 20.00 35.90 -35.52
N HIS A 53 19.34 34.78 -35.21
CA HIS A 53 18.88 33.82 -36.22
C HIS A 53 17.40 33.47 -35.97
N ARG A 54 16.59 33.91 -36.94
CA ARG A 54 15.21 33.48 -37.23
C ARG A 54 15.17 31.97 -37.51
N GLY A 55 14.05 31.33 -37.18
CA GLY A 55 13.79 29.97 -37.65
C GLY A 55 12.55 29.33 -37.05
N SER A 56 11.37 29.85 -37.38
CA SER A 56 10.08 29.21 -37.16
C SER A 56 9.97 27.93 -37.99
N ASN A 57 9.56 26.81 -37.38
CA ASN A 57 8.66 25.80 -37.97
C ASN A 57 8.51 24.59 -37.02
N ALA A 58 7.28 24.29 -36.61
CA ALA A 58 6.72 22.93 -36.59
C ALA A 58 5.32 22.92 -35.95
N SER A 59 4.32 23.05 -36.82
CA SER A 59 3.11 22.24 -36.92
C SER A 59 2.66 21.40 -35.71
N ALA A 60 1.50 21.78 -35.14
CA ALA A 60 0.59 20.87 -34.45
C ALA A 60 -0.28 20.12 -35.47
N PRO A 61 -0.68 18.87 -35.18
CA PRO A 61 -2.03 18.61 -34.65
C PRO A 61 -1.98 17.60 -33.49
N GLY A 62 -2.84 17.64 -32.47
CA GLY A 62 -4.26 17.35 -32.57
C GLY A 62 -4.49 15.84 -32.47
N SER A 63 -4.99 15.37 -31.31
CA SER A 63 -5.87 14.18 -31.10
C SER A 63 -5.51 13.39 -29.84
N ALA A 64 -6.43 13.44 -28.86
CA ALA A 64 -6.56 12.41 -27.83
C ALA A 64 -7.07 11.09 -28.44
N PRO A 65 -6.87 9.96 -27.76
CA PRO A 65 -7.88 8.91 -27.82
C PRO A 65 -8.38 8.51 -26.43
N SER A 66 -9.71 8.46 -26.39
CA SER A 66 -10.56 7.85 -25.38
C SER A 66 -10.31 6.36 -25.22
N ALA A 67 -10.74 5.87 -24.06
CA ALA A 67 -10.86 4.47 -23.71
C ALA A 67 -11.65 3.65 -24.75
N TYR A 68 -11.16 2.45 -25.02
CA TYR A 68 -12.00 1.31 -25.38
C TYR A 68 -11.48 0.09 -24.64
N PHE A 69 -12.33 -0.36 -23.72
CA PHE A 69 -12.30 -1.67 -23.13
C PHE A 69 -12.43 -2.74 -24.21
N SER A 70 -11.73 -3.85 -24.06
CA SER A 70 -12.07 -5.11 -24.72
C SER A 70 -11.93 -6.23 -23.71
N SER A 71 -13.07 -6.64 -23.18
CA SER A 71 -13.28 -7.81 -22.35
C SER A 71 -13.21 -9.07 -23.21
N SER A 72 -12.18 -9.89 -23.03
CA SER A 72 -12.14 -11.25 -23.58
C SER A 72 -12.54 -12.25 -22.50
N SER A 73 -13.72 -12.83 -22.67
CA SER A 73 -14.30 -13.90 -21.88
C SER A 73 -13.67 -15.26 -22.18
N GLY A 74 -13.38 -16.01 -21.10
CA GLY A 74 -13.60 -17.46 -21.01
C GLY A 74 -12.44 -18.39 -21.36
N VAL A 75 -11.84 -19.01 -20.34
CA VAL A 75 -11.52 -20.46 -20.32
C VAL A 75 -11.64 -20.95 -18.87
N GLN A 76 -12.51 -21.93 -18.65
CA GLN A 76 -12.61 -22.71 -17.41
C GLN A 76 -11.50 -23.77 -17.36
N GLY A 77 -10.84 -23.90 -16.22
CA GLY A 77 -9.91 -24.98 -15.89
C GLY A 77 -10.05 -25.34 -14.41
N SER A 78 -10.48 -26.57 -14.16
CA SER A 78 -10.74 -27.19 -12.85
C SER A 78 -9.44 -27.64 -12.15
N GLY A 79 -9.34 -27.48 -10.83
CA GLY A 79 -8.31 -28.15 -10.01
C GLY A 79 -7.97 -27.47 -8.67
N SER A 80 -8.69 -27.89 -7.61
CA SER A 80 -8.27 -28.14 -6.21
C SER A 80 -7.34 -27.19 -5.39
N GLU A 81 -7.78 -26.98 -4.14
CA GLU A 81 -7.02 -26.76 -2.88
C GLU A 81 -6.88 -25.34 -2.29
N GLY A 82 -7.35 -25.21 -1.03
CA GLY A 82 -6.58 -24.62 0.05
C GLY A 82 -6.37 -23.10 0.06
N GLY A 83 -7.30 -22.38 0.69
CA GLY A 83 -7.14 -20.98 1.11
C GLY A 83 -8.03 -20.05 0.32
N SER A 84 -9.14 -19.61 0.92
CA SER A 84 -10.03 -18.61 0.33
C SER A 84 -9.37 -17.24 0.33
N PHE A 85 -8.39 -17.06 -0.57
CA PHE A 85 -7.99 -15.75 -1.04
C PHE A 85 -9.18 -15.17 -1.81
N HIS A 86 -10.09 -14.49 -1.10
CA HIS A 86 -11.19 -13.77 -1.70
C HIS A 86 -10.61 -12.62 -2.55
N TRP A 87 -10.41 -12.88 -3.83
CA TRP A 87 -10.07 -11.86 -4.82
C TRP A 87 -11.29 -10.95 -5.00
N SER A 88 -11.15 -9.68 -4.61
CA SER A 88 -12.14 -8.66 -4.96
C SER A 88 -12.27 -8.61 -6.49
N PRO A 89 -13.49 -8.58 -7.07
CA PRO A 89 -13.69 -8.57 -8.52
C PRO A 89 -12.94 -7.46 -9.27
N THR A 90 -12.55 -6.40 -8.56
CA THR A 90 -11.81 -5.24 -9.09
C THR A 90 -10.28 -5.35 -8.98
N GLY A 91 -9.74 -6.43 -8.37
CA GLY A 91 -8.31 -6.56 -8.06
C GLY A 91 -7.75 -5.54 -7.06
N ARG A 92 -8.64 -4.75 -6.44
CA ARG A 92 -8.35 -3.77 -5.40
C ARG A 92 -8.62 -4.38 -4.04
N ARG A 93 -7.63 -4.29 -3.14
CA ARG A 93 -7.69 -4.88 -1.80
C ARG A 93 -7.42 -3.78 -0.79
N THR A 94 -8.39 -3.49 0.08
CA THR A 94 -8.30 -2.46 1.10
C THR A 94 -8.01 -3.08 2.46
N GLY A 95 -7.02 -2.56 3.18
CA GLY A 95 -6.56 -3.14 4.43
C GLY A 95 -5.35 -2.43 5.02
N SER A 96 -4.54 -3.14 5.78
CA SER A 96 -3.29 -2.62 6.32
C SER A 96 -2.12 -3.54 5.95
N LEU A 97 -0.92 -2.97 5.84
CA LEU A 97 0.32 -3.73 5.66
C LEU A 97 1.07 -3.80 6.99
N TYR A 98 1.07 -4.96 7.63
CA TYR A 98 1.69 -5.17 8.94
C TYR A 98 3.10 -5.74 8.82
N CYS A 99 4.11 -5.01 9.28
CA CYS A 99 5.49 -5.47 9.36
C CYS A 99 5.80 -5.99 10.76
N ARG A 100 6.28 -7.23 10.88
CA ARG A 100 6.64 -7.86 12.17
C ARG A 100 7.96 -7.39 12.79
N VAL A 101 8.61 -6.36 12.24
CA VAL A 101 9.91 -5.89 12.74
C VAL A 101 9.75 -5.22 14.11
N GLY A 102 10.66 -5.49 15.05
CA GLY A 102 10.59 -4.91 16.39
C GLY A 102 9.34 -5.39 17.15
N ILE A 103 8.51 -4.46 17.61
CA ILE A 103 7.22 -4.75 18.27
C ILE A 103 6.06 -4.94 17.27
N GLY A 104 6.33 -4.83 15.97
CA GLY A 104 5.31 -4.86 14.93
C GLY A 104 4.73 -3.47 14.62
N PHE A 105 4.58 -3.17 13.33
CA PHE A 105 4.14 -1.86 12.85
C PHE A 105 3.22 -1.98 11.64
N HIS A 106 2.13 -1.22 11.63
CA HIS A 106 1.30 -0.99 10.45
C HIS A 106 1.89 0.17 9.65
N LEU A 107 2.14 -0.06 8.35
CA LEU A 107 2.62 0.99 7.45
C LEU A 107 1.60 2.13 7.36
N GLN A 108 2.06 3.36 7.49
CA GLN A 108 1.24 4.58 7.45
C GLN A 108 1.71 5.51 6.33
N ILE A 109 0.73 6.12 5.67
CA ILE A 109 0.94 7.13 4.63
C ILE A 109 0.31 8.43 5.10
N HIS A 110 1.15 9.37 5.57
CA HIS A 110 0.70 10.65 6.07
C HIS A 110 0.33 11.61 4.92
N PRO A 111 -0.65 12.51 5.13
CA PRO A 111 -0.91 13.61 4.21
C PRO A 111 0.27 14.61 4.13
N ASP A 112 1.14 14.66 5.15
CA ASP A 112 2.30 15.56 5.20
C ASP A 112 3.49 15.10 4.34
N GLY A 113 3.37 13.97 3.63
CA GLY A 113 4.45 13.45 2.81
C GLY A 113 5.31 12.36 3.47
N LEU A 114 5.07 12.10 4.76
CA LEU A 114 5.84 11.14 5.55
C LEU A 114 5.32 9.71 5.39
N VAL A 115 6.26 8.77 5.34
CA VAL A 115 5.99 7.33 5.43
C VAL A 115 6.71 6.76 6.65
N ASN A 116 5.97 6.10 7.52
CA ASN A 116 6.44 5.48 8.75
C ASN A 116 5.53 4.28 9.08
N GLY A 117 5.68 3.71 10.26
CA GLY A 117 4.77 2.72 10.79
C GLY A 117 4.48 2.96 12.27
N SER A 118 3.25 2.64 12.65
CA SER A 118 2.73 2.73 14.01
C SER A 118 2.38 1.34 14.52
N HIS A 119 2.62 1.10 15.81
CA HIS A 119 2.19 -0.15 16.43
C HIS A 119 0.67 -0.29 16.42
N GLN A 120 -0.04 0.79 16.79
CA GLN A 120 -1.50 0.83 16.77
C GLN A 120 -2.03 1.08 15.35
N GLY A 121 -3.12 0.38 15.00
CA GLY A 121 -3.87 0.64 13.78
C GLY A 121 -4.51 2.04 13.83
N SER A 122 -4.43 2.76 12.72
CA SER A 122 -4.96 4.12 12.56
C SER A 122 -5.57 4.30 11.17
N LEU A 123 -6.31 5.39 10.95
CA LEU A 123 -6.84 5.73 9.62
C LEU A 123 -5.74 5.87 8.56
N LEU A 124 -4.56 6.37 8.97
CA LEU A 124 -3.38 6.51 8.11
C LEU A 124 -2.80 5.17 7.66
N SER A 125 -3.11 4.09 8.37
CA SER A 125 -2.66 2.73 8.04
C SER A 125 -3.66 1.93 7.19
N ILE A 126 -4.77 2.56 6.79
CA ILE A 126 -5.71 1.98 5.84
C ILE A 126 -5.20 2.30 4.43
N LEU A 127 -4.80 1.24 3.74
CA LEU A 127 -4.17 1.25 2.44
C LEU A 127 -5.04 0.49 1.44
N GLU A 128 -5.11 0.98 0.23
CA GLU A 128 -5.66 0.30 -0.93
C GLU A 128 -4.51 -0.19 -1.80
N ILE A 129 -4.44 -1.50 -2.00
CA ILE A 129 -3.48 -2.15 -2.88
C ILE A 129 -4.21 -2.54 -4.15
N PHE A 130 -3.75 -2.03 -5.29
CA PHE A 130 -4.35 -2.31 -6.59
C PHE A 130 -3.30 -2.88 -7.54
N ALA A 131 -3.69 -3.89 -8.31
CA ALA A 131 -2.83 -4.45 -9.35
C ALA A 131 -2.70 -3.46 -10.51
N VAL A 132 -1.46 -3.20 -10.92
CA VAL A 132 -1.13 -2.38 -12.10
C VAL A 132 -0.89 -3.29 -13.30
N SER A 133 -0.17 -4.39 -13.08
CA SER A 133 0.07 -5.48 -14.03
C SER A 133 0.44 -6.74 -13.25
N GLN A 134 0.75 -7.84 -13.94
CA GLN A 134 1.10 -9.11 -13.27
C GLN A 134 2.27 -8.92 -12.30
N GLY A 135 2.01 -9.14 -11.00
CA GLY A 135 3.00 -9.01 -9.94
C GLY A 135 3.42 -7.57 -9.62
N ILE A 136 2.88 -6.54 -10.29
CA ILE A 136 3.16 -5.13 -10.00
C ILE A 136 1.91 -4.51 -9.38
N VAL A 137 2.10 -3.87 -8.22
CA VAL A 137 1.04 -3.22 -7.45
C VAL A 137 1.35 -1.75 -7.23
N GLY A 138 0.28 -0.96 -7.11
CA GLY A 138 0.29 0.36 -6.51
C GLY A 138 -0.29 0.29 -5.10
N ILE A 139 0.23 1.13 -4.20
CA ILE A 139 -0.24 1.21 -2.81
C ILE A 139 -0.67 2.66 -2.55
N ARG A 140 -1.96 2.87 -2.27
CA ARG A 140 -2.56 4.18 -1.98
C ARG A 140 -2.99 4.24 -0.52
N GLY A 141 -2.70 5.35 0.16
CA GLY A 141 -3.28 5.64 1.47
C GLY A 141 -4.73 6.09 1.27
N VAL A 142 -5.69 5.38 1.86
CA VAL A 142 -7.12 5.70 1.66
C VAL A 142 -7.46 7.05 2.26
N PHE A 143 -6.95 7.34 3.46
CA PHE A 143 -7.20 8.61 4.14
C PHE A 143 -6.49 9.80 3.48
N SER A 144 -5.21 9.66 3.14
CA SER A 144 -4.42 10.74 2.55
C SER A 144 -4.62 10.90 1.04
N ASN A 145 -5.22 9.92 0.38
CA ASN A 145 -5.34 9.81 -1.07
C ASN A 145 -4.00 9.98 -1.82
N LYS A 146 -2.88 9.67 -1.15
CA LYS A 146 -1.54 9.71 -1.73
C LYS A 146 -1.01 8.30 -1.99
N PHE A 147 -0.12 8.17 -2.95
CA PHE A 147 0.52 6.91 -3.31
C PHE A 147 1.84 6.75 -2.57
N LEU A 148 2.15 5.54 -2.13
CA LEU A 148 3.50 5.20 -1.68
C LEU A 148 4.44 5.27 -2.89
N ALA A 149 5.58 5.93 -2.73
CA ALA A 149 6.58 6.07 -3.79
C ALA A 149 8.00 5.86 -3.24
N MET A 150 8.88 5.33 -4.08
CA MET A 150 10.31 5.21 -3.77
C MET A 150 11.11 6.10 -4.70
N SER A 151 11.85 7.05 -4.13
CA SER A 151 12.71 7.94 -4.92
C SER A 151 13.95 7.22 -5.46
N LYS A 152 14.61 7.83 -6.45
CA LYS A 152 15.92 7.40 -6.99
C LYS A 152 17.03 7.26 -5.93
N LYS A 153 16.89 7.87 -4.75
CA LYS A 153 17.82 7.72 -3.61
C LYS A 153 17.46 6.55 -2.68
N GLY A 154 16.40 5.80 -3.01
CA GLY A 154 15.84 4.72 -2.21
C GLY A 154 15.02 5.20 -1.01
N LYS A 155 14.74 6.50 -0.87
CA LYS A 155 13.89 7.03 0.22
C LYS A 155 12.42 6.82 -0.12
N LEU A 156 11.68 6.22 0.82
CA LEU A 156 10.22 6.15 0.77
C LEU A 156 9.61 7.52 1.06
N HIS A 157 8.65 7.91 0.24
CA HIS A 157 7.90 9.15 0.33
C HIS A 157 6.50 8.91 -0.24
N THR A 158 5.67 9.95 -0.24
CA THR A 158 4.35 9.89 -0.85
C THR A 158 4.30 10.73 -2.13
N SER A 159 3.49 10.33 -3.09
CA SER A 159 3.23 11.07 -4.33
C SER A 159 1.73 11.36 -4.47
N ASP A 160 1.38 12.57 -4.94
CA ASP A 160 0.00 12.94 -5.26
C ASP A 160 -0.51 12.31 -6.56
N LYS A 161 0.42 12.12 -7.51
CA LYS A 161 0.13 11.50 -8.81
C LYS A 161 0.72 10.11 -8.84
N PHE A 162 0.02 9.19 -9.51
CA PHE A 162 0.56 7.86 -9.75
C PHE A 162 1.64 7.92 -10.82
N THR A 163 2.88 7.64 -10.43
CA THR A 163 4.08 7.66 -11.28
C THR A 163 4.78 6.30 -11.27
N ASP A 164 5.82 6.13 -12.08
CA ASP A 164 6.58 4.88 -12.10
C ASP A 164 7.28 4.58 -10.75
N ASP A 165 7.62 5.61 -9.98
CA ASP A 165 8.16 5.48 -8.61
C ASP A 165 7.16 4.84 -7.63
N CYS A 166 5.87 4.81 -7.98
CA CYS A 166 4.78 4.23 -7.19
C CYS A 166 4.52 2.75 -7.50
N LYS A 167 5.25 2.18 -8.47
CA LYS A 167 5.09 0.78 -8.89
C LYS A 167 6.00 -0.12 -8.07
N PHE A 168 5.41 -1.08 -7.38
CA PHE A 168 6.13 -2.06 -6.60
C PHE A 168 5.87 -3.47 -7.09
N ARG A 169 6.92 -4.28 -7.22
CA ARG A 169 6.78 -5.70 -7.47
C ARG A 169 6.46 -6.43 -6.17
N GLU A 170 5.27 -6.99 -6.10
CA GLU A 170 4.80 -7.84 -5.01
C GLU A 170 5.31 -9.26 -5.23
N ARG A 171 6.00 -9.81 -4.23
CA ARG A 171 6.39 -11.23 -4.19
C ARG A 171 5.95 -11.85 -2.88
N PHE A 172 5.34 -13.02 -2.97
CA PHE A 172 5.03 -13.86 -1.82
C PHE A 172 6.31 -14.47 -1.25
N GLN A 173 6.45 -14.42 0.07
CA GLN A 173 7.47 -15.12 0.83
C GLN A 173 6.84 -16.35 1.49
N GLU A 174 7.64 -17.39 1.70
CA GLU A 174 7.23 -18.68 2.29
C GLU A 174 6.47 -18.56 3.63
N ASN A 175 6.66 -17.48 4.37
CA ASN A 175 6.05 -17.28 5.69
C ASN A 175 4.68 -16.57 5.65
N SER A 176 3.97 -16.57 4.52
CA SER A 176 2.73 -15.79 4.30
C SER A 176 2.92 -14.26 4.39
N TYR A 177 4.16 -13.78 4.31
CA TYR A 177 4.48 -12.35 4.21
C TYR A 177 4.76 -12.00 2.76
N ASN A 178 4.45 -10.76 2.37
CA ASN A 178 4.79 -10.22 1.07
C ASN A 178 5.99 -9.28 1.18
N THR A 179 6.76 -9.21 0.11
CA THR A 179 7.80 -8.20 -0.09
C THR A 179 7.39 -7.28 -1.24
N TYR A 180 7.78 -6.01 -1.12
CA TYR A 180 7.48 -4.98 -2.11
C TYR A 180 8.79 -4.35 -2.57
N ALA A 181 9.26 -4.73 -3.76
CA ALA A 181 10.44 -4.14 -4.39
C ALA A 181 10.04 -2.99 -5.32
N SER A 182 10.86 -1.95 -5.48
CA SER A 182 10.63 -0.96 -6.54
C SER A 182 10.71 -1.65 -7.90
N ALA A 183 9.75 -1.36 -8.79
CA ALA A 183 9.76 -1.90 -10.16
C ALA A 183 10.84 -1.24 -11.04
N VAL A 184 11.17 0.03 -10.74
CA VAL A 184 12.10 0.86 -11.54
C VAL A 184 13.49 0.92 -10.90
N HIS A 185 13.55 1.08 -9.57
CA HIS A 185 14.79 1.38 -8.89
C HIS A 185 15.49 0.12 -8.40
N ARG A 186 16.74 -0.03 -8.83
CA ARG A 186 17.66 -1.09 -8.41
C ARG A 186 19.08 -0.57 -8.41
N THR A 187 19.97 -1.26 -7.72
CA THR A 187 21.40 -0.98 -7.82
C THR A 187 21.92 -1.46 -9.17
N GLU A 188 22.29 -0.54 -10.06
CA GLU A 188 22.76 -0.85 -11.41
C GLU A 188 23.96 -1.82 -11.41
N LYS A 189 24.95 -1.57 -10.56
CA LYS A 189 26.19 -2.35 -10.52
C LYS A 189 26.00 -3.83 -10.14
N THR A 190 25.00 -4.13 -9.30
CA THR A 190 24.82 -5.48 -8.72
C THR A 190 23.48 -6.11 -9.09
N GLY A 191 22.61 -5.39 -9.82
CA GLY A 191 21.24 -5.81 -10.09
C GLY A 191 20.33 -5.88 -8.86
N ARG A 192 20.80 -5.43 -7.68
CA ARG A 192 20.08 -5.60 -6.43
C ARG A 192 18.82 -4.76 -6.35
N GLU A 193 17.71 -5.41 -6.08
CA GLU A 193 16.40 -4.80 -5.87
C GLU A 193 16.33 -3.97 -4.58
N TRP A 194 15.54 -2.90 -4.60
CA TRP A 194 15.30 -2.04 -3.45
C TRP A 194 13.90 -2.29 -2.89
N TYR A 195 13.80 -2.51 -1.59
CA TYR A 195 12.53 -2.90 -0.96
C TYR A 195 11.97 -1.81 -0.07
N VAL A 196 10.64 -1.76 -0.01
CA VAL A 196 9.92 -1.08 1.08
C VAL A 196 10.35 -1.74 2.39
N ALA A 197 10.72 -0.95 3.39
CA ALA A 197 11.18 -1.49 4.66
C ALA A 197 10.98 -0.53 5.83
N LEU A 198 10.69 -1.10 7.01
CA LEU A 198 10.64 -0.38 8.28
C LEU A 198 11.79 -0.82 9.19
N ASN A 199 12.26 0.08 10.06
CA ASN A 199 13.22 -0.27 11.10
C ASN A 199 12.52 -0.77 12.36
N LYS A 200 13.28 -1.26 13.35
CA LYS A 200 12.76 -1.73 14.64
C LYS A 200 12.02 -0.65 15.44
N ARG A 201 12.14 0.63 15.07
CA ARG A 201 11.47 1.79 15.69
C ARG A 201 10.27 2.29 14.85
N GLY A 202 9.85 1.56 13.82
CA GLY A 202 8.74 1.94 12.94
C GLY A 202 9.08 3.01 11.89
N LYS A 203 10.31 3.52 11.78
CA LYS A 203 10.65 4.50 10.73
C LYS A 203 10.97 3.81 9.40
N ALA A 204 10.59 4.44 8.30
CA ALA A 204 10.96 3.99 6.96
C ALA A 204 12.47 3.94 6.76
N LYS A 205 12.96 2.82 6.20
CA LYS A 205 14.36 2.65 5.81
C LYS A 205 14.52 3.00 4.33
N ARG A 206 15.75 3.38 3.95
CA ARG A 206 16.11 3.50 2.53
C ARG A 206 16.18 2.11 1.90
N GLY A 207 15.46 1.91 0.79
CA GLY A 207 15.43 0.66 0.04
C GLY A 207 16.79 0.25 -0.53
N CYS A 208 17.62 1.24 -0.87
CA CYS A 208 19.01 1.05 -1.33
C CYS A 208 19.98 0.59 -0.23
N SER A 209 19.55 0.56 1.04
CA SER A 209 20.42 0.20 2.16
C SER A 209 20.87 -1.26 2.05
N PRO A 210 22.17 -1.56 2.32
CA PRO A 210 22.67 -2.93 2.24
C PRO A 210 22.00 -3.88 3.24
N ARG A 211 21.39 -3.34 4.31
CA ARG A 211 20.65 -4.08 5.34
C ARG A 211 19.20 -4.41 4.96
N VAL A 212 18.72 -3.94 3.80
CA VAL A 212 17.35 -4.18 3.32
C VAL A 212 17.40 -5.28 2.26
N LYS A 213 17.22 -6.53 2.69
CA LYS A 213 17.25 -7.74 1.84
C LYS A 213 15.87 -8.39 1.85
N PRO A 214 15.48 -9.12 0.79
CA PRO A 214 14.16 -9.78 0.72
C PRO A 214 13.95 -10.81 1.84
N GLN A 215 15.02 -11.44 2.33
CA GLN A 215 14.95 -12.39 3.44
C GLN A 215 14.81 -11.70 4.80
N HIS A 216 15.11 -10.40 4.90
CA HIS A 216 15.15 -9.71 6.17
C HIS A 216 13.76 -9.25 6.60
N ILE A 217 13.41 -9.49 7.87
CA ILE A 217 12.08 -9.21 8.46
C ILE A 217 11.60 -7.76 8.29
N SER A 218 12.51 -6.80 8.11
CA SER A 218 12.13 -5.40 7.84
C SER A 218 11.38 -5.19 6.53
N THR A 219 11.49 -6.14 5.60
CA THR A 219 10.84 -6.10 4.28
C THR A 219 9.58 -6.96 4.20
N HIS A 220 9.29 -7.71 5.26
CA HIS A 220 8.17 -8.63 5.32
C HIS A 220 6.94 -7.88 5.82
N PHE A 221 5.93 -7.77 4.96
CA PHE A 221 4.65 -7.16 5.28
C PHE A 221 3.55 -8.20 5.10
N LEU A 222 2.75 -8.40 6.14
CA LEU A 222 1.55 -9.23 6.10
C LEU A 222 0.38 -8.34 5.68
N PRO A 223 -0.23 -8.59 4.51
CA PRO A 223 -1.46 -7.90 4.14
C PRO A 223 -2.60 -8.34 5.05
N ARG A 224 -3.21 -7.38 5.75
CA ARG A 224 -4.40 -7.56 6.58
C ARG A 224 -5.56 -6.84 5.90
N PHE A 225 -6.20 -7.51 4.96
CA PHE A 225 -7.34 -6.96 4.24
C PHE A 225 -8.55 -6.89 5.16
N ARG A 226 -9.29 -5.78 5.09
CA ARG A 226 -10.64 -5.77 5.64
C ARG A 226 -11.50 -6.52 4.65
N GLN A 227 -12.24 -7.50 5.14
CA GLN A 227 -13.36 -8.04 4.40
C GLN A 227 -14.28 -6.84 4.16
N ALA A 228 -14.49 -6.46 2.90
CA ALA A 228 -15.55 -5.53 2.60
C ALA A 228 -16.81 -6.22 3.14
N GLU A 229 -17.43 -5.66 4.18
CA GLU A 229 -18.79 -6.03 4.47
C GLU A 229 -19.54 -5.84 3.16
N GLN A 230 -20.06 -6.94 2.63
CA GLN A 230 -21.02 -6.87 1.54
C GLN A 230 -22.02 -5.78 2.00
N PRO A 231 -22.29 -4.71 1.24
CA PRO A 231 -23.52 -4.00 1.49
C PRO A 231 -24.59 -5.08 1.45
N GLU A 232 -25.17 -5.38 2.62
CA GLU A 232 -26.24 -6.36 2.82
C GLU A 232 -27.06 -6.34 1.53
N LEU A 233 -27.02 -7.45 0.78
CA LEU A 233 -27.91 -7.64 -0.34
C LEU A 233 -29.30 -7.67 0.29
N SER A 234 -29.85 -6.48 0.52
CA SER A 234 -31.23 -6.26 0.86
C SER A 234 -31.99 -6.50 -0.44
N PHE A 235 -32.15 -7.77 -0.78
CA PHE A 235 -33.27 -8.17 -1.60
C PHE A 235 -34.51 -7.81 -0.77
N THR A 236 -35.09 -6.65 -1.04
CA THR A 236 -36.47 -6.38 -0.65
C THR A 236 -37.31 -7.46 -1.31
N VAL A 237 -37.71 -8.47 -0.53
CA VAL A 237 -38.73 -9.43 -0.94
C VAL A 237 -39.98 -8.61 -1.18
N THR A 238 -40.29 -8.33 -2.44
CA THR A 238 -41.60 -7.86 -2.84
C THR A 238 -42.59 -8.94 -2.44
N VAL A 239 -43.39 -8.67 -1.41
CA VAL A 239 -44.53 -9.50 -1.04
C VAL A 239 -45.41 -9.62 -2.29
N PRO A 240 -45.66 -10.83 -2.81
CA PRO A 240 -46.54 -10.98 -3.95
C PRO A 240 -47.97 -10.64 -3.51
N GLU A 241 -48.54 -9.61 -4.13
CA GLU A 241 -49.96 -9.30 -4.05
C GLU A 241 -50.76 -10.52 -4.55
N LYS A 242 -51.55 -11.12 -3.65
CA LYS A 242 -52.38 -12.29 -3.95
C LYS A 242 -53.61 -11.86 -4.75
N LYS A 243 -53.48 -11.81 -6.08
CA LYS A 243 -54.58 -11.53 -7.02
C LYS A 243 -55.32 -12.82 -7.38
N LYS A 244 -56.63 -12.88 -7.09
CA LYS A 244 -57.57 -13.94 -7.52
C LYS A 244 -57.72 -13.98 -9.06
N PRO A 245 -57.97 -15.17 -9.63
CA PRO A 245 -58.81 -15.27 -10.84
C PRO A 245 -59.77 -16.49 -10.80
N PRO A 246 -60.62 -16.73 -11.83
CA PRO A 246 -61.59 -15.83 -12.49
C PRO A 246 -62.98 -16.54 -12.67
N VAL A 247 -63.97 -15.89 -13.29
CA VAL A 247 -64.88 -16.42 -14.36
C VAL A 247 -66.01 -15.39 -14.64
N ILE A 248 -66.15 -15.02 -15.91
CA ILE A 248 -67.23 -14.23 -16.57
C ILE A 248 -67.96 -15.27 -17.47
N PRO A 249 -69.30 -15.31 -17.71
CA PRO A 249 -70.15 -14.24 -18.30
C PRO A 249 -71.66 -14.28 -17.89
N PRO A 250 -72.62 -13.60 -18.58
CA PRO A 250 -72.67 -12.24 -19.12
C PRO A 250 -73.81 -11.37 -18.47
N LYS A 251 -73.81 -10.07 -18.79
CA LYS A 251 -74.74 -8.96 -18.42
C LYS A 251 -76.20 -9.19 -18.92
N PRO A 252 -77.28 -8.43 -18.51
CA PRO A 252 -77.27 -6.98 -18.16
C PRO A 252 -78.36 -6.39 -17.21
N LYS A 253 -78.21 -5.05 -16.98
CA LYS A 253 -79.21 -3.97 -16.65
C LYS A 253 -79.37 -3.45 -15.20
N VAL A 254 -78.73 -2.28 -14.98
CA VAL A 254 -79.12 -1.01 -14.30
C VAL A 254 -80.17 -1.00 -13.16
N SER A 255 -79.81 -0.47 -11.98
CA SER A 255 -80.38 0.76 -11.33
C SER A 255 -79.89 1.00 -9.88
N LEU A 256 -79.88 2.27 -9.44
CA LEU A 256 -79.40 2.86 -8.16
C LEU A 256 -80.36 2.64 -6.95
N PRO A 257 -80.25 3.36 -5.79
CA PRO A 257 -79.56 3.02 -4.53
C PRO A 257 -80.51 3.06 -3.28
N VAL A 258 -80.01 2.96 -2.02
CA VAL A 258 -80.45 3.67 -0.74
C VAL A 258 -80.10 2.87 0.57
N PRO A 259 -79.90 3.53 1.75
CA PRO A 259 -78.79 3.26 2.70
C PRO A 259 -79.14 3.09 4.22
N ARG A 260 -78.08 3.12 5.08
CA ARG A 260 -78.00 3.40 6.55
C ARG A 260 -78.10 2.15 7.46
N LYS A 261 -77.38 2.01 8.60
CA LYS A 261 -77.29 2.92 9.78
C LYS A 261 -76.17 2.49 10.76
N ASN A 262 -75.67 3.46 11.54
CA ASN A 262 -74.57 3.43 12.52
C ASN A 262 -74.90 2.82 13.91
N SER A 263 -73.87 2.40 14.67
CA SER A 263 -73.74 2.61 16.15
C SER A 263 -72.31 2.33 16.69
N PRO A 264 -71.88 2.91 17.85
CA PRO A 264 -70.48 3.30 18.18
C PRO A 264 -69.75 2.39 19.23
N PRO A 265 -68.47 2.66 19.61
CA PRO A 265 -67.57 1.66 20.22
C PRO A 265 -67.48 1.70 21.76
N VAL A 266 -67.12 0.55 22.37
CA VAL A 266 -66.98 0.33 23.82
C VAL A 266 -65.55 0.61 24.31
N LYS A 267 -65.44 1.25 25.48
CA LYS A 267 -64.22 1.73 26.16
C LYS A 267 -63.87 0.80 27.35
N TYR A 268 -62.60 0.44 27.53
CA TYR A 268 -62.12 -0.31 28.72
C TYR A 268 -61.09 0.49 29.53
N ARG A 269 -61.13 0.39 30.87
CA ARG A 269 -60.12 0.92 31.81
C ARG A 269 -59.49 -0.22 32.62
N LEU A 270 -58.16 -0.20 32.70
CA LEU A 270 -57.33 -1.07 33.55
C LEU A 270 -57.31 -0.54 35.00
N LYS A 271 -57.48 -1.43 35.98
CA LYS A 271 -57.33 -1.15 37.41
C LYS A 271 -55.99 -1.71 37.91
N PHE A 272 -55.14 -0.86 38.48
CA PHE A 272 -53.94 -1.23 39.23
C PHE A 272 -54.29 -1.48 40.71
N ARG A 273 -53.59 -2.41 41.35
CA ARG A 273 -53.68 -2.71 42.79
C ARG A 273 -52.25 -2.66 43.35
N PHE A 274 -52.02 -1.74 44.29
CA PHE A 274 -50.78 -1.67 45.08
C PHE A 274 -50.94 -2.51 46.34
N GLY A 275 -49.87 -3.22 46.70
CA GLY A 275 -49.65 -3.91 47.96
C GLY A 275 -48.14 -4.10 48.10
#